data_AF-A0AAJ0V2C9-F1
#
_entry.id   AF-A0AAJ0V2C9-F1
#
_cell.length_a   1.000
_cell.length_b   1.000
_cell.length_c   1.000
_cell.angle_alpha   90.00
_cell.angle_beta   90.00
_cell.angle_gamma   90.00
#
_symmetry.space_group_name_H-M   'P 1'
#
loop_
_entity.id
_entity.type
_entity.pdbx_description
1 polymer ?
#
loop_
_entity_poly.entity_id
_entity_poly.type
_entity_poly.pdbx_seq_one_letter_code
_entity_poly.pdbx_strand_id
1 'polypeptide(L)'
;MKQAVRIVSVRHACDCKPLRAPDEALDAYAARVQRVALNHLSGALSSAFEAVRRDAKDDDARCVTFVTAPEFYWNVPWGALHDVDELHALVDLQLDPVRRAIGAVAERFPVHRYGPIVFLPGTVAMLVKHETAADVPDDGPLVGPYVSLNFTFATTNFLPPLARDEDGDGDDDASRRAAIWPKRHTSWIDYGESVDALDTPFTHTFRLGDGTLVEVLKTSDVSPQSATAEAPPSSPYQGPRLSDSFDNRLGDAPPFGIDICLDFLKWRQHPGNDIKPPHLDDGALVLDFVLSYGVNPTDRAFDVPDSLQYIAHNDGRLRKEVVVFAVDRARTHWQRVAEAPCVRHLSSADRERVAIHAFDVDVPDADGAP
;
A
#
# COMPACT_ATOMS: atom_id res chain seq x y z
N MET A 1 -23.00 -4.77 13.58
CA MET A 1 -22.70 -3.73 14.59
C MET A 1 -22.24 -2.41 13.94
N LYS A 2 -22.59 -1.24 14.51
CA LYS A 2 -21.99 0.05 14.10
C LYS A 2 -20.64 0.31 14.76
N GLN A 3 -19.66 0.77 13.99
CA GLN A 3 -18.31 1.07 14.47
C GLN A 3 -17.79 2.42 13.96
N ALA A 4 -17.24 3.24 14.85
CA ALA A 4 -16.63 4.52 14.49
C ALA A 4 -15.23 4.31 13.87
N VAL A 5 -15.03 4.85 12.67
CA VAL A 5 -13.78 4.75 11.88
C VAL A 5 -13.21 6.14 11.60
N ARG A 6 -11.88 6.22 11.60
CA ARG A 6 -11.12 7.40 11.17
C ARG A 6 -10.11 7.00 10.11
N ILE A 7 -9.94 7.83 9.09
CA ILE A 7 -8.90 7.66 8.07
C ILE A 7 -7.99 8.89 8.12
N VAL A 8 -6.71 8.65 8.36
CA VAL A 8 -5.62 9.65 8.38
C VAL A 8 -4.74 9.38 7.17
N SER A 9 -4.91 10.15 6.11
CA SER A 9 -4.18 9.95 4.85
C SER A 9 -3.11 11.01 4.66
N VAL A 10 -1.86 10.58 4.54
CA VAL A 10 -0.73 11.44 4.25
C VAL A 10 -0.80 11.90 2.80
N ARG A 11 -0.72 13.22 2.60
CA ARG A 11 -0.60 13.90 1.32
C ARG A 11 0.89 14.02 0.98
N HIS A 12 1.34 13.34 -0.07
CA HIS A 12 2.74 13.40 -0.52
C HIS A 12 2.81 13.40 -2.04
N ALA A 13 3.79 14.10 -2.61
CA ALA A 13 4.06 14.09 -4.04
C ALA A 13 5.22 13.13 -4.28
N CYS A 14 4.95 11.95 -4.85
CA CYS A 14 5.94 10.88 -4.94
C CYS A 14 7.00 11.09 -6.03
N ASP A 15 6.75 11.98 -7.00
CA ASP A 15 7.76 12.52 -7.94
C ASP A 15 8.79 13.43 -7.23
N CYS A 16 8.39 14.13 -6.16
CA CYS A 16 9.20 15.13 -5.47
C CYS A 16 10.22 14.51 -4.50
N LYS A 17 11.01 13.53 -4.95
CA LYS A 17 12.13 12.97 -4.18
C LYS A 17 13.42 13.79 -4.37
N PRO A 18 14.33 13.83 -3.38
CA PRO A 18 15.65 14.43 -3.57
C PRO A 18 16.43 13.73 -4.69
N LEU A 19 17.17 14.47 -5.51
CA LEU A 19 18.11 13.88 -6.46
C LEU A 19 19.30 13.21 -5.73
N ARG A 20 19.86 12.18 -6.35
CA ARG A 20 21.14 11.56 -5.97
C ARG A 20 22.29 12.45 -6.42
N ALA A 21 23.33 12.61 -5.60
CA ALA A 21 24.54 13.33 -6.03
C ALA A 21 25.42 12.43 -6.92
N PRO A 22 26.22 12.97 -7.86
CA PRO A 22 26.97 12.16 -8.84
C PRO A 22 27.96 11.14 -8.24
N ASP A 23 28.42 11.38 -7.01
CA ASP A 23 29.37 10.59 -6.24
C ASP A 23 28.74 9.91 -5.01
N GLU A 24 27.42 10.02 -4.82
CA GLU A 24 26.70 9.39 -3.71
C GLU A 24 26.45 7.91 -4.01
N ALA A 25 26.85 7.02 -3.10
CA ALA A 25 26.56 5.59 -3.19
C ALA A 25 25.04 5.32 -3.04
N LEU A 26 24.55 4.27 -3.72
CA LEU A 26 23.12 3.97 -3.77
C LEU A 26 22.51 3.70 -2.39
N ASP A 27 23.25 3.03 -1.50
CA ASP A 27 22.85 2.73 -0.13
C ASP A 27 22.65 4.00 0.72
N ALA A 28 23.60 4.94 0.64
CA ALA A 28 23.53 6.25 1.27
C ALA A 28 22.35 7.07 0.72
N TYR A 29 22.13 7.02 -0.60
CA TYR A 29 21.01 7.69 -1.26
C TYR A 29 19.65 7.10 -0.82
N ALA A 30 19.49 5.78 -0.87
CA ALA A 30 18.28 5.08 -0.46
C ALA A 30 17.95 5.38 1.02
N ALA A 31 18.94 5.26 1.91
CA ALA A 31 18.81 5.58 3.33
C ALA A 31 18.53 7.07 3.61
N ARG A 32 18.84 7.97 2.68
CA ARG A 32 18.48 9.40 2.74
C ARG A 32 17.04 9.63 2.28
N VAL A 33 16.62 9.05 1.15
CA VAL A 33 15.25 9.15 0.63
C VAL A 33 14.23 8.56 1.62
N GLN A 34 14.48 7.35 2.12
CA GLN A 34 13.60 6.67 3.07
C GLN A 34 13.51 7.41 4.41
N ARG A 35 14.60 8.02 4.87
CA ARG A 35 14.62 8.84 6.10
C ARG A 35 13.80 10.13 5.95
N VAL A 36 13.80 10.74 4.76
CA VAL A 36 12.90 11.86 4.45
C VAL A 36 11.44 11.41 4.49
N ALA A 37 11.11 10.25 3.89
CA ALA A 37 9.76 9.67 3.93
C ALA A 37 9.30 9.31 5.35
N LEU A 38 10.17 8.72 6.17
CA LEU A 38 9.94 8.39 7.59
C LEU A 38 9.70 9.65 8.43
N ASN A 39 10.53 10.68 8.27
CA ASN A 39 10.37 11.94 8.99
C ASN A 39 9.06 12.66 8.59
N HIS A 40 8.72 12.64 7.31
CA HIS A 40 7.47 13.20 6.80
C HIS A 40 6.24 12.46 7.37
N LEU A 41 6.24 11.12 7.31
CA LEU A 41 5.16 10.27 7.85
C LEU A 41 4.99 10.50 9.36
N SER A 42 6.09 10.41 10.12
CA SER A 42 6.10 10.64 11.57
C SER A 42 5.59 12.04 11.95
N GLY A 43 5.96 13.06 11.18
CA GLY A 43 5.51 14.44 11.37
C GLY A 43 4.02 14.60 11.08
N ALA A 44 3.55 14.15 9.91
CA ALA A 44 2.15 14.22 9.51
C ALA A 44 1.23 13.52 10.51
N LEU A 45 1.61 12.32 10.97
CA LEU A 45 0.86 11.58 12.00
C LEU A 45 0.89 12.27 13.36
N SER A 46 2.04 12.83 13.77
CA SER A 46 2.12 13.60 15.02
C SER A 46 1.15 14.79 15.02
N SER A 47 1.09 15.56 13.92
CA SER A 47 0.14 16.66 13.76
C SER A 47 -1.31 16.18 13.72
N ALA A 48 -1.59 15.09 13.00
CA ALA A 48 -2.93 14.52 12.88
C ALA A 48 -3.48 14.03 14.24
N PHE A 49 -2.70 13.26 14.99
CA PHE A 49 -3.13 12.74 16.28
C PHE A 49 -3.21 13.82 17.36
N GLU A 50 -2.38 14.87 17.31
CA GLU A 50 -2.54 16.05 18.19
C GLU A 50 -3.83 16.83 17.86
N ALA A 51 -4.21 16.94 16.58
CA ALA A 51 -5.47 17.55 16.17
C ALA A 51 -6.68 16.72 16.63
N VAL A 52 -6.62 15.38 16.49
CA VAL A 52 -7.64 14.45 17.04
C VAL A 52 -7.76 14.60 18.55
N ARG A 53 -6.63 14.61 19.28
CA ARG A 53 -6.60 14.74 20.75
C ARG A 53 -7.18 16.06 21.25
N ARG A 54 -7.10 17.15 20.48
CA ARG A 54 -7.70 18.46 20.82
C ARG A 54 -9.20 18.53 20.56
N ASP A 55 -9.72 17.65 19.71
CA ASP A 55 -11.14 17.58 19.36
C ASP A 55 -11.90 16.56 20.20
N ALA A 56 -11.19 15.56 20.72
CA ALA A 56 -11.72 14.48 21.52
C ALA A 56 -12.38 14.94 22.82
N LYS A 57 -13.45 14.25 23.20
CA LYS A 57 -14.16 14.37 24.47
C LYS A 57 -13.96 13.11 25.31
N ASP A 58 -14.16 13.23 26.62
CA ASP A 58 -13.95 12.14 27.57
C ASP A 58 -14.85 10.90 27.30
N ASP A 59 -16.04 11.12 26.72
CA ASP A 59 -17.03 10.08 26.39
C ASP A 59 -16.96 9.60 24.91
N ASP A 60 -15.98 10.04 24.11
CA ASP A 60 -15.92 9.64 22.70
C ASP A 60 -15.63 8.14 22.57
N ALA A 61 -16.44 7.46 21.73
CA ALA A 61 -16.28 6.02 21.47
C ALA A 61 -14.89 5.70 20.90
N ARG A 62 -14.31 4.58 21.33
CA ARG A 62 -13.04 4.10 20.79
C ARG A 62 -13.19 3.83 19.29
N CYS A 63 -12.40 4.56 18.51
CA CYS A 63 -12.48 4.61 17.06
C CYS A 63 -11.24 3.96 16.43
N VAL A 64 -11.44 3.05 15.48
CA VAL A 64 -10.34 2.45 14.71
C VAL A 64 -9.80 3.48 13.73
N THR A 65 -8.49 3.71 13.75
CA THR A 65 -7.85 4.64 12.82
C THR A 65 -7.06 3.88 11.76
N PHE A 66 -7.35 4.13 10.48
CA PHE A 66 -6.52 3.69 9.37
C PHE A 66 -5.57 4.83 8.96
N VAL A 67 -4.29 4.53 8.85
CA VAL A 67 -3.26 5.42 8.31
C VAL A 67 -2.96 5.03 6.88
N THR A 68 -3.03 5.95 5.92
CA THR A 68 -2.64 5.68 4.52
C THR A 68 -1.57 6.64 4.01
N ALA A 69 -0.79 6.19 3.04
CA ALA A 69 0.04 7.04 2.17
C ALA A 69 -0.10 6.56 0.72
N PRO A 70 0.25 7.37 -0.29
CA PRO A 70 0.07 7.01 -1.69
C PRO A 70 0.99 5.88 -2.17
N GLU A 71 0.75 5.39 -3.38
CA GLU A 71 1.68 4.51 -4.10
C GLU A 71 3.06 5.18 -4.25
N PHE A 72 4.14 4.39 -4.22
CA PHE A 72 5.53 4.84 -4.32
C PHE A 72 6.02 5.76 -3.18
N TYR A 73 5.29 5.82 -2.06
CA TYR A 73 5.69 6.64 -0.91
C TYR A 73 7.13 6.32 -0.44
N TRP A 74 7.54 5.06 -0.51
CA TRP A 74 8.85 4.59 -0.05
C TRP A 74 9.89 4.37 -1.16
N ASN A 75 9.51 4.50 -2.43
CA ASN A 75 10.42 4.26 -3.56
C ASN A 75 11.67 5.14 -3.50
N VAL A 76 12.80 4.52 -3.81
CA VAL A 76 13.95 5.20 -4.41
C VAL A 76 13.60 5.50 -5.87
N PRO A 77 13.82 6.74 -6.36
CA PRO A 77 13.62 7.07 -7.77
C PRO A 77 14.46 6.20 -8.69
N TRP A 78 13.81 5.58 -9.67
CA TRP A 78 14.45 4.73 -10.66
C TRP A 78 15.45 5.47 -11.55
N GLY A 79 15.18 6.74 -11.86
CA GLY A 79 16.14 7.62 -12.55
C GLY A 79 17.41 7.96 -11.75
N ALA A 80 17.58 7.41 -10.54
CA ALA A 80 18.81 7.51 -9.75
C ALA A 80 19.68 6.23 -9.81
N LEU A 81 19.24 5.17 -10.51
CA LEU A 81 19.99 3.94 -10.72
C LEU A 81 20.91 4.08 -11.94
N HIS A 82 22.17 3.70 -11.78
CA HIS A 82 23.14 3.73 -12.86
C HIS A 82 23.01 2.52 -13.78
N ASP A 83 23.02 1.32 -13.22
CA ASP A 83 23.20 0.05 -13.93
C ASP A 83 22.37 -1.10 -13.31
N VAL A 84 22.55 -2.32 -13.84
CA VAL A 84 21.80 -3.51 -13.43
C VAL A 84 22.22 -4.03 -12.05
N ASP A 85 23.46 -3.80 -11.63
CA ASP A 85 23.94 -4.23 -10.30
C ASP A 85 23.28 -3.36 -9.23
N GLU A 86 23.17 -2.05 -9.46
CA GLU A 86 22.39 -1.13 -8.64
C GLU A 86 20.89 -1.45 -8.61
N LEU A 87 20.33 -1.91 -9.73
CA LEU A 87 18.95 -2.40 -9.78
C LEU A 87 18.74 -3.63 -8.86
N HIS A 88 19.65 -4.60 -8.87
CA HIS A 88 19.53 -5.79 -8.01
C HIS A 88 19.72 -5.43 -6.54
N ALA A 89 20.74 -4.61 -6.23
CA ALA A 89 21.00 -4.12 -4.88
C ALA A 89 19.82 -3.33 -4.28
N LEU A 90 18.99 -2.69 -5.12
CA LEU A 90 17.84 -1.91 -4.66
C LEU A 90 16.80 -2.75 -3.89
N VAL A 91 16.67 -4.04 -4.17
CA VAL A 91 15.72 -4.94 -3.48
C VAL A 91 15.99 -4.95 -1.98
N ASP A 92 17.23 -5.27 -1.59
CA ASP A 92 17.67 -5.34 -0.18
C ASP A 92 17.69 -3.96 0.48
N LEU A 93 18.08 -2.93 -0.28
CA LEU A 93 18.08 -1.54 0.18
C LEU A 93 16.67 -0.98 0.42
N GLN A 94 15.62 -1.62 -0.09
CA GLN A 94 14.23 -1.19 0.12
C GLN A 94 13.46 -2.08 1.11
N LEU A 95 13.53 -3.40 0.98
CA LEU A 95 12.61 -4.32 1.66
C LEU A 95 12.68 -4.20 3.20
N ASP A 96 13.80 -4.56 3.81
CA ASP A 96 13.95 -4.49 5.27
C ASP A 96 14.10 -3.07 5.84
N PRO A 97 14.75 -2.11 5.18
CA PRO A 97 14.79 -0.72 5.65
C PRO A 97 13.41 -0.07 5.74
N VAL A 98 12.55 -0.24 4.73
CA VAL A 98 11.17 0.29 4.74
C VAL A 98 10.33 -0.43 5.79
N ARG A 99 10.43 -1.76 5.88
CA ARG A 99 9.72 -2.54 6.90
C ARG A 99 10.05 -2.08 8.33
N ARG A 100 11.35 -1.87 8.64
CA ARG A 100 11.80 -1.32 9.92
C ARG A 100 11.33 0.10 10.16
N ALA A 101 11.33 0.96 9.14
CA ALA A 101 10.83 2.33 9.24
C ALA A 101 9.33 2.37 9.59
N ILE A 102 8.52 1.47 9.01
CA ILE A 102 7.09 1.34 9.30
C ILE A 102 6.84 0.82 10.73
N GLY A 103 7.62 -0.18 11.18
CA GLY A 103 7.57 -0.65 12.57
C GLY A 103 7.84 0.47 13.59
N ALA A 104 8.92 1.23 13.39
CA ALA A 104 9.27 2.36 14.25
C ALA A 104 8.21 3.49 14.25
N VAL A 105 7.44 3.63 13.18
CA VAL A 105 6.26 4.53 13.16
C VAL A 105 5.12 3.98 14.00
N ALA A 106 4.82 2.69 13.91
CA ALA A 106 3.75 2.07 14.69
C ALA A 106 4.02 2.12 16.20
N GLU A 107 5.25 1.82 16.62
CA GLU A 107 5.70 1.87 18.03
C GLU A 107 5.53 3.27 18.66
N ARG A 108 5.68 4.33 17.86
CA ARG A 108 5.53 5.72 18.31
C ARG A 108 4.09 6.09 18.70
N PHE A 109 3.11 5.32 18.26
CA PHE A 109 1.69 5.56 18.52
C PHE A 109 1.03 4.35 19.24
N PRO A 110 1.37 4.08 20.51
CA PRO A 110 0.90 2.88 21.21
C PRO A 110 -0.61 2.88 21.46
N VAL A 111 -1.24 1.71 21.33
CA VAL A 111 -2.70 1.50 21.40
C VAL A 111 -3.36 2.09 22.65
N HIS A 112 -2.72 1.99 23.82
CA HIS A 112 -3.28 2.49 25.09
C HIS A 112 -3.47 4.02 25.11
N ARG A 113 -2.82 4.76 24.20
CA ARG A 113 -2.89 6.22 24.11
C ARG A 113 -3.60 6.72 22.85
N TYR A 114 -3.52 5.97 21.74
CA TYR A 114 -4.03 6.40 20.44
C TYR A 114 -5.20 5.56 19.90
N GLY A 115 -5.60 4.50 20.62
CA GLY A 115 -6.58 3.53 20.14
C GLY A 115 -5.97 2.56 19.11
N PRO A 116 -6.77 1.62 18.59
CA PRO A 116 -6.33 0.69 17.55
C PRO A 116 -6.05 1.45 16.23
N ILE A 117 -4.84 1.28 15.71
CA ILE A 117 -4.39 1.83 14.43
C ILE A 117 -3.98 0.69 13.49
N VAL A 118 -4.48 0.74 12.26
CA VAL A 118 -4.00 -0.04 11.11
C VAL A 118 -3.18 0.89 10.21
N PHE A 119 -1.97 0.51 9.85
CA PHE A 119 -1.07 1.27 9.00
C PHE A 119 -0.99 0.64 7.62
N LEU A 120 -1.33 1.41 6.58
CA LEU A 120 -1.22 1.11 5.16
C LEU A 120 -0.34 2.20 4.49
N PRO A 121 0.93 2.36 4.88
CA PRO A 121 1.69 3.62 4.75
C PRO A 121 2.28 3.81 3.34
N GLY A 122 1.49 3.52 2.29
CA GLY A 122 1.94 3.56 0.91
C GLY A 122 2.69 2.31 0.50
N THR A 123 3.24 2.35 -0.72
CA THR A 123 3.90 1.19 -1.34
C THR A 123 5.38 1.41 -1.61
N VAL A 124 6.07 0.31 -1.91
CA VAL A 124 7.43 0.26 -2.44
C VAL A 124 7.47 -0.65 -3.66
N ALA A 125 8.10 -0.20 -4.74
CA ALA A 125 8.23 -0.94 -6.00
C ALA A 125 9.67 -1.38 -6.29
N MET A 126 9.82 -2.58 -6.82
CA MET A 126 11.08 -3.23 -7.15
C MET A 126 10.88 -4.24 -8.30
N LEU A 127 11.98 -4.59 -8.98
CA LEU A 127 11.98 -5.66 -9.96
C LEU A 127 12.69 -6.90 -9.43
N VAL A 128 12.18 -8.06 -9.81
CA VAL A 128 12.83 -9.36 -9.60
C VAL A 128 12.92 -10.12 -10.92
N LYS A 129 13.92 -10.99 -11.07
CA LYS A 129 13.90 -12.01 -12.13
C LYS A 129 12.94 -13.12 -11.71
N HIS A 130 12.05 -13.54 -12.59
CA HIS A 130 11.15 -14.66 -12.33
C HIS A 130 11.79 -15.97 -12.79
N GLU A 131 11.75 -17.01 -11.95
CA GLU A 131 12.45 -18.28 -12.22
C GLU A 131 11.97 -18.96 -13.52
N THR A 132 10.71 -18.77 -13.93
CA THR A 132 10.18 -19.31 -15.19
C THR A 132 10.33 -18.37 -16.40
N ALA A 133 10.72 -17.11 -16.18
CA ALA A 133 11.04 -16.15 -17.24
C ALA A 133 12.53 -16.15 -17.57
N ALA A 134 13.36 -16.78 -16.74
CA ALA A 134 14.75 -17.04 -17.02
C ALA A 134 14.88 -18.27 -17.93
N ASP A 135 15.37 -18.07 -19.15
CA ASP A 135 16.16 -19.12 -19.77
C ASP A 135 17.38 -19.31 -18.86
N VAL A 136 17.49 -20.48 -18.24
CA VAL A 136 18.63 -20.88 -17.40
C VAL A 136 19.50 -21.85 -18.19
N PRO A 137 20.57 -21.39 -18.86
CA PRO A 137 21.71 -22.25 -19.14
C PRO A 137 22.30 -22.71 -17.81
N ASP A 138 22.75 -23.96 -17.74
CA ASP A 138 23.55 -24.45 -16.61
C ASP A 138 24.72 -23.46 -16.37
N ASP A 139 24.81 -22.90 -15.16
CA ASP A 139 25.76 -21.87 -14.72
C ASP A 139 25.75 -20.52 -15.50
N GLY A 140 24.65 -20.18 -16.19
CA GLY A 140 24.46 -18.90 -16.89
C GLY A 140 23.80 -17.78 -16.06
N PRO A 141 23.98 -16.50 -16.42
CA PRO A 141 23.22 -15.39 -15.82
C PRO A 141 21.73 -15.46 -16.20
N LEU A 142 20.83 -15.00 -15.33
CA LEU A 142 19.38 -15.02 -15.54
C LEU A 142 18.96 -14.12 -16.73
N VAL A 143 18.62 -14.73 -17.88
CA VAL A 143 18.20 -14.02 -19.10
C VAL A 143 16.68 -14.04 -19.26
N GLY A 144 16.05 -12.86 -19.34
CA GLY A 144 14.61 -12.71 -19.53
C GLY A 144 14.05 -11.39 -18.98
N PRO A 145 12.76 -11.09 -19.19
CA PRO A 145 12.13 -9.89 -18.64
C PRO A 145 11.99 -10.00 -17.11
N TYR A 146 11.91 -8.85 -16.45
CA TYR A 146 11.69 -8.76 -15.02
C TYR A 146 10.19 -8.79 -14.67
N VAL A 147 9.86 -9.29 -13.47
CA VAL A 147 8.54 -9.11 -12.84
C VAL A 147 8.58 -7.88 -11.94
N SER A 148 7.53 -7.07 -12.03
CA SER A 148 7.27 -5.95 -11.13
C SER A 148 6.64 -6.44 -9.82
N LEU A 149 7.26 -6.10 -8.69
CA LEU A 149 6.68 -6.25 -7.35
C LEU A 149 6.52 -4.85 -6.76
N ASN A 150 5.28 -4.41 -6.59
CA ASN A 150 4.96 -3.14 -5.93
C ASN A 150 3.96 -3.40 -4.82
N PHE A 151 4.39 -3.29 -3.58
CA PHE A 151 3.63 -3.75 -2.42
C PHE A 151 3.53 -2.72 -1.32
N THR A 152 2.41 -2.73 -0.59
CA THR A 152 2.32 -2.09 0.72
C THR A 152 2.68 -3.07 1.83
N PHE A 153 3.35 -2.57 2.86
CA PHE A 153 3.61 -3.27 4.12
C PHE A 153 2.58 -2.86 5.17
N ALA A 154 1.51 -3.64 5.35
CA ALA A 154 0.45 -3.32 6.30
C ALA A 154 0.77 -3.82 7.73
N THR A 155 0.54 -3.02 8.77
CA THR A 155 0.77 -3.42 10.18
C THR A 155 -0.20 -2.77 11.17
N THR A 156 -0.10 -3.07 12.48
CA THR A 156 -0.95 -2.47 13.54
C THR A 156 -0.17 -2.07 14.79
N ASN A 157 -0.75 -1.23 15.65
CA ASN A 157 -0.21 -0.90 16.99
C ASN A 157 -0.81 -1.72 18.14
N PHE A 158 -1.73 -2.65 17.87
CA PHE A 158 -2.59 -3.26 18.89
C PHE A 158 -2.59 -4.80 18.93
N LEU A 159 -2.17 -5.47 17.85
CA LEU A 159 -1.97 -6.93 17.87
C LEU A 159 -0.53 -7.29 18.32
N PRO A 160 -0.28 -8.38 19.08
CA PRO A 160 0.86 -8.48 20.02
C PRO A 160 2.26 -8.92 19.51
N PRO A 161 2.69 -8.56 18.29
CA PRO A 161 3.49 -9.44 17.40
C PRO A 161 3.06 -10.91 17.25
N LEU A 162 3.53 -11.55 16.16
CA LEU A 162 3.53 -13.01 16.02
C LEU A 162 4.90 -13.45 16.55
N ALA A 163 4.89 -14.36 17.53
CA ALA A 163 5.97 -14.65 18.46
C ALA A 163 6.26 -13.56 19.52
N ARG A 164 6.46 -14.04 20.75
CA ARG A 164 7.26 -13.42 21.80
C ARG A 164 8.40 -14.39 22.05
N ASP A 165 9.63 -13.92 21.96
CA ASP A 165 10.80 -14.73 22.32
C ASP A 165 10.91 -14.78 23.85
N GLU A 166 10.30 -15.80 24.46
CA GLU A 166 10.65 -16.25 25.80
C GLU A 166 11.13 -17.71 25.68
N ASP A 167 12.46 -17.86 25.79
CA ASP A 167 13.26 -19.10 25.88
C ASP A 167 13.39 -20.01 24.64
N GLY A 168 14.40 -19.74 23.80
CA GLY A 168 14.95 -20.74 22.86
C GLY A 168 16.02 -20.22 21.89
N ASP A 169 17.22 -20.81 21.89
CA ASP A 169 18.21 -20.61 20.83
C ASP A 169 17.65 -21.13 19.49
N GLY A 170 17.35 -20.22 18.56
CA GLY A 170 16.85 -20.54 17.23
C GLY A 170 17.10 -19.39 16.25
N ASP A 171 17.51 -19.73 15.02
CA ASP A 171 17.65 -18.82 13.89
C ASP A 171 16.26 -18.50 13.31
N ASP A 172 15.38 -17.93 14.15
CA ASP A 172 13.95 -17.86 13.88
C ASP A 172 13.55 -16.58 13.14
N ASP A 173 12.90 -16.79 12.00
CA ASP A 173 12.34 -15.79 11.08
C ASP A 173 11.06 -15.15 11.67
N ALA A 174 11.11 -14.76 12.94
CA ALA A 174 10.03 -14.27 13.81
C ALA A 174 9.56 -12.84 13.45
N SER A 175 9.49 -12.55 12.15
CA SER A 175 9.68 -11.22 11.60
C SER A 175 8.59 -10.78 10.62
N ARG A 176 7.46 -11.48 10.49
CA ARG A 176 6.45 -11.16 9.46
C ARG A 176 5.04 -10.89 10.02
N ARG A 177 4.81 -9.62 10.39
CA ARG A 177 3.47 -8.98 10.51
C ARG A 177 3.28 -7.80 9.56
N ALA A 178 4.09 -7.74 8.51
CA ALA A 178 3.80 -6.91 7.36
C ALA A 178 3.01 -7.77 6.36
N ALA A 179 1.78 -7.37 6.02
CA ALA A 179 1.17 -7.86 4.78
C ALA A 179 2.05 -7.48 3.61
N ILE A 180 2.09 -8.30 2.56
CA ILE A 180 2.65 -7.89 1.27
C ILE A 180 1.52 -8.04 0.25
N TRP A 181 0.91 -6.93 -0.13
CA TRP A 181 -0.13 -6.92 -1.17
C TRP A 181 0.48 -6.40 -2.48
N PRO A 182 0.85 -7.28 -3.45
CA PRO A 182 1.44 -6.85 -4.71
C PRO A 182 0.39 -6.27 -5.68
N LYS A 183 0.77 -5.18 -6.35
CA LYS A 183 0.17 -4.72 -7.61
C LYS A 183 0.49 -5.72 -8.72
N ARG A 184 -0.52 -6.15 -9.48
CA ARG A 184 -0.39 -7.07 -10.62
C ARG A 184 0.06 -6.37 -11.89
N HIS A 185 -0.48 -5.20 -12.16
CA HIS A 185 -0.28 -4.54 -13.44
C HIS A 185 0.80 -3.48 -13.36
N THR A 186 1.93 -3.74 -14.00
CA THR A 186 2.97 -2.72 -14.22
C THR A 186 2.40 -1.60 -15.09
N SER A 187 2.51 -0.35 -14.65
CA SER A 187 2.23 0.81 -15.49
C SER A 187 3.48 1.28 -16.21
N TRP A 188 3.27 1.94 -17.35
CA TRP A 188 4.31 2.60 -18.14
C TRP A 188 5.03 3.76 -17.42
N ILE A 189 4.56 4.15 -16.22
CA ILE A 189 5.18 5.16 -15.34
C ILE A 189 5.87 4.60 -14.09
N ASP A 190 5.71 3.31 -13.78
CA ASP A 190 6.08 2.75 -12.45
C ASP A 190 7.58 2.92 -12.15
N TYR A 191 8.40 2.99 -13.20
CA TYR A 191 9.86 2.99 -13.16
C TYR A 191 10.48 4.17 -13.94
N GLY A 192 9.70 5.24 -14.13
CA GLY A 192 10.00 6.33 -15.07
C GLY A 192 9.14 6.23 -16.33
N GLU A 193 9.33 7.11 -17.31
CA GLU A 193 8.64 7.00 -18.60
C GLU A 193 9.20 5.83 -19.41
N SER A 194 8.33 4.95 -19.91
CA SER A 194 8.69 3.87 -20.83
C SER A 194 9.28 4.38 -22.15
N VAL A 195 10.14 3.57 -22.75
CA VAL A 195 10.66 3.79 -24.10
C VAL A 195 9.65 3.18 -25.08
N ASP A 196 8.50 3.84 -25.27
CA ASP A 196 7.31 3.33 -25.98
C ASP A 196 7.59 2.66 -27.35
N ALA A 197 8.61 3.10 -28.08
CA ALA A 197 9.02 2.51 -29.36
C ALA A 197 9.61 1.09 -29.24
N LEU A 198 9.90 0.64 -28.02
CA LEU A 198 10.49 -0.67 -27.67
C LEU A 198 9.56 -1.49 -26.75
N ASP A 199 8.32 -1.05 -26.53
CA ASP A 199 7.32 -1.79 -25.79
C ASP A 199 6.76 -2.95 -26.64
N THR A 200 6.58 -4.12 -26.03
CA THR A 200 5.91 -5.27 -26.68
C THR A 200 4.46 -5.40 -26.16
N PRO A 201 3.63 -6.30 -26.71
CA PRO A 201 2.32 -6.61 -26.11
C PRO A 201 2.40 -7.09 -24.65
N PHE A 202 3.55 -7.61 -24.21
CA PHE A 202 3.73 -8.25 -22.91
C PHE A 202 4.70 -7.51 -21.97
N THR A 203 5.59 -6.66 -22.51
CA THR A 203 6.63 -5.94 -21.75
C THR A 203 6.52 -4.42 -21.93
N HIS A 204 6.82 -3.70 -20.85
CA HIS A 204 7.25 -2.30 -20.86
C HIS A 204 8.79 -2.25 -20.88
N THR A 205 9.37 -1.33 -21.63
CA THR A 205 10.83 -1.16 -21.70
C THR A 205 11.26 0.13 -21.01
N PHE A 206 12.09 0.03 -19.98
CA PHE A 206 12.66 1.17 -19.24
C PHE A 206 14.16 1.32 -19.52
N ARG A 207 14.76 2.44 -19.09
CA ARG A 207 16.18 2.75 -19.30
C ARG A 207 16.87 3.21 -18.02
N LEU A 208 18.04 2.65 -17.73
CA LEU A 208 18.90 3.00 -16.61
C LEU A 208 19.88 4.14 -16.97
N GLY A 209 20.61 4.67 -15.99
CA GLY A 209 21.51 5.82 -16.16
C GLY A 209 22.69 5.61 -17.11
N ASP A 210 23.17 4.37 -17.24
CA ASP A 210 24.20 3.93 -18.20
C ASP A 210 23.66 3.78 -19.65
N GLY A 211 22.33 3.82 -19.83
CA GLY A 211 21.65 3.58 -21.09
C GLY A 211 21.15 2.15 -21.31
N THR A 212 21.40 1.23 -20.38
CA THR A 212 20.92 -0.15 -20.41
C THR A 212 19.39 -0.19 -20.42
N LEU A 213 18.84 -1.08 -21.26
CA LEU A 213 17.40 -1.28 -21.41
C LEU A 213 16.93 -2.44 -20.54
N VAL A 214 15.81 -2.24 -19.86
CA VAL A 214 15.22 -3.17 -18.90
C VAL A 214 13.79 -3.49 -19.32
N GLU A 215 13.55 -4.71 -19.79
CA GLU A 215 12.20 -5.20 -20.08
C GLU A 215 11.49 -5.68 -18.80
N VAL A 216 10.25 -5.26 -18.62
CA VAL A 216 9.43 -5.56 -17.45
C VAL A 216 8.06 -6.05 -17.89
N LEU A 217 7.60 -7.18 -17.36
CA LEU A 217 6.29 -7.73 -17.68
C LEU A 217 5.16 -6.79 -17.28
N LYS A 218 4.17 -6.64 -18.16
CA LYS A 218 2.94 -5.84 -17.98
C LYS A 218 1.99 -6.43 -16.93
N THR A 219 2.20 -7.69 -16.56
CA THR A 219 1.42 -8.47 -15.59
C THR A 219 2.36 -9.32 -14.74
N SER A 220 2.14 -9.30 -13.42
CA SER A 220 2.74 -10.19 -12.43
C SER A 220 1.74 -11.29 -12.05
N ASP A 221 2.21 -12.53 -12.07
CA ASP A 221 1.51 -13.75 -11.66
C ASP A 221 1.66 -14.04 -10.15
N VAL A 222 2.60 -13.35 -9.48
CA VAL A 222 2.86 -13.46 -8.05
C VAL A 222 1.59 -13.21 -7.22
N SER A 223 1.39 -14.06 -6.21
CA SER A 223 0.09 -14.17 -5.52
C SER A 223 0.08 -13.39 -4.19
N PRO A 224 -0.91 -12.50 -3.94
CA PRO A 224 -1.25 -12.05 -2.60
C PRO A 224 -1.73 -13.27 -1.81
N GLN A 225 -1.13 -13.50 -0.65
CA GLN A 225 -1.47 -14.63 0.21
C GLN A 225 -2.13 -14.14 1.51
N SER A 226 -3.04 -14.95 2.01
CA SER A 226 -3.65 -14.86 3.34
C SER A 226 -3.84 -16.27 3.88
N ALA A 227 -3.76 -16.41 5.19
CA ALA A 227 -3.45 -17.66 5.87
C ALA A 227 -4.62 -18.65 6.06
N THR A 228 -5.85 -18.27 5.70
CA THR A 228 -7.04 -18.79 6.43
C THR A 228 -8.09 -19.54 5.61
N ALA A 229 -7.78 -20.03 4.41
CA ALA A 229 -8.67 -20.90 3.64
C ALA A 229 -8.19 -22.36 3.70
N GLU A 230 -9.03 -23.28 4.23
CA GLU A 230 -8.76 -24.73 4.20
C GLU A 230 -8.89 -25.33 2.79
N ALA A 231 -9.64 -24.66 1.91
CA ALA A 231 -9.69 -24.96 0.48
C ALA A 231 -8.59 -24.18 -0.27
N PRO A 232 -8.01 -24.73 -1.36
CA PRO A 232 -7.27 -23.91 -2.30
C PRO A 232 -8.19 -22.76 -2.77
N PRO A 233 -7.72 -21.51 -2.83
CA PRO A 233 -8.56 -20.38 -3.15
C PRO A 233 -9.19 -20.54 -4.54
N SER A 234 -10.39 -19.99 -4.72
CA SER A 234 -11.08 -19.90 -6.02
C SER A 234 -10.25 -19.15 -7.10
N SER A 235 -9.21 -18.45 -6.63
CA SER A 235 -8.26 -17.65 -7.36
C SER A 235 -7.57 -18.37 -8.54
N PRO A 236 -7.49 -17.73 -9.72
CA PRO A 236 -6.71 -18.23 -10.86
C PRO A 236 -5.20 -17.95 -10.76
N TYR A 237 -4.70 -17.36 -9.67
CA TYR A 237 -3.29 -16.92 -9.59
C TYR A 237 -2.34 -18.05 -9.19
N GLN A 238 -1.25 -18.17 -9.94
CA GLN A 238 -0.23 -19.21 -9.77
C GLN A 238 1.12 -18.51 -9.69
N GLY A 239 1.80 -18.62 -8.55
CA GLY A 239 3.08 -17.95 -8.32
C GLY A 239 3.57 -18.16 -6.88
N PRO A 240 4.84 -17.80 -6.58
CA PRO A 240 5.41 -17.94 -5.25
C PRO A 240 4.66 -17.08 -4.21
N ARG A 241 4.64 -17.57 -2.97
CA ARG A 241 3.95 -16.94 -1.84
C ARG A 241 4.83 -15.84 -1.25
N LEU A 242 4.33 -14.60 -1.17
CA LEU A 242 5.09 -13.48 -0.58
C LEU A 242 5.01 -13.42 0.95
N SER A 243 3.89 -13.85 1.54
CA SER A 243 3.73 -13.96 3.00
C SER A 243 2.48 -14.78 3.35
N ASP A 244 2.66 -15.86 4.12
CA ASP A 244 1.57 -16.72 4.59
C ASP A 244 0.94 -16.21 5.90
N SER A 245 1.24 -14.98 6.34
CA SER A 245 1.01 -14.54 7.74
C SER A 245 0.06 -13.36 7.96
N PHE A 246 -0.59 -12.81 6.92
CA PHE A 246 -1.51 -11.68 7.08
C PHE A 246 -2.97 -12.06 6.80
N ASP A 247 -3.84 -11.67 7.72
CA ASP A 247 -5.30 -11.72 7.60
C ASP A 247 -5.82 -10.30 7.83
N ASN A 248 -6.66 -9.78 6.91
CA ASN A 248 -7.22 -8.44 7.01
C ASN A 248 -8.23 -8.31 8.17
N ARG A 249 -8.66 -9.43 8.78
CA ARG A 249 -9.49 -9.49 9.99
C ARG A 249 -8.64 -9.19 11.23
N LEU A 250 -8.15 -7.96 11.32
CA LEU A 250 -7.24 -7.49 12.36
C LEU A 250 -7.99 -7.19 13.68
N GLY A 251 -8.65 -8.18 14.26
CA GLY A 251 -9.34 -8.09 15.55
C GLY A 251 -10.39 -6.97 15.59
N ASP A 252 -10.07 -5.88 16.30
CA ASP A 252 -10.94 -4.71 16.44
C ASP A 252 -11.19 -3.94 15.12
N ALA A 253 -10.42 -4.17 14.05
CA ALA A 253 -10.58 -3.42 12.79
C ALA A 253 -11.75 -3.95 11.92
N PRO A 254 -12.56 -3.07 11.28
CA PRO A 254 -13.57 -3.49 10.34
C PRO A 254 -12.93 -4.12 9.08
N PRO A 255 -13.56 -5.12 8.43
CA PRO A 255 -13.01 -5.78 7.25
C PRO A 255 -12.71 -4.78 6.12
N PHE A 256 -11.47 -4.83 5.62
CA PHE A 256 -10.98 -3.87 4.62
C PHE A 256 -10.17 -4.53 3.50
N GLY A 257 -10.14 -3.86 2.35
CA GLY A 257 -9.44 -4.23 1.14
C GLY A 257 -8.36 -3.22 0.80
N ILE A 258 -7.45 -3.60 -0.09
CA ILE A 258 -6.39 -2.74 -0.61
C ILE A 258 -6.33 -2.94 -2.12
N ASP A 259 -6.44 -1.87 -2.89
CA ASP A 259 -6.13 -1.88 -4.32
C ASP A 259 -5.00 -0.88 -4.62
N ILE A 260 -4.13 -1.22 -5.57
CA ILE A 260 -2.98 -0.38 -5.93
C ILE A 260 -3.12 0.13 -7.36
N CYS A 261 -3.36 1.43 -7.50
CA CYS A 261 -3.25 2.20 -8.74
C CYS A 261 -3.87 1.54 -9.99
N LEU A 262 -3.06 0.97 -10.89
CA LEU A 262 -3.51 0.40 -12.16
C LEU A 262 -4.43 -0.81 -11.96
N ASP A 263 -4.30 -1.57 -10.87
CA ASP A 263 -5.22 -2.67 -10.55
C ASP A 263 -6.62 -2.12 -10.23
N PHE A 264 -6.71 -1.09 -9.38
CA PHE A 264 -7.95 -0.38 -9.11
C PHE A 264 -8.56 0.18 -10.40
N LEU A 265 -7.75 0.80 -11.26
CA LEU A 265 -8.23 1.38 -12.52
C LEU A 265 -8.84 0.31 -13.44
N LYS A 266 -8.17 -0.84 -13.60
CA LYS A 266 -8.67 -1.94 -14.42
C LYS A 266 -9.89 -2.60 -13.82
N TRP A 267 -9.92 -2.84 -12.51
CA TRP A 267 -11.11 -3.34 -11.81
C TRP A 267 -12.30 -2.41 -12.03
N ARG A 268 -12.13 -1.10 -11.77
CA ARG A 268 -13.17 -0.07 -11.95
C ARG A 268 -13.72 -0.01 -13.38
N GLN A 269 -12.89 -0.29 -14.39
CA GLN A 269 -13.30 -0.31 -15.80
C GLN A 269 -14.02 -1.60 -16.20
N HIS A 270 -13.72 -2.71 -15.54
CA HIS A 270 -14.21 -4.05 -15.87
C HIS A 270 -14.53 -4.88 -14.60
N PRO A 271 -15.51 -4.46 -13.78
CA PRO A 271 -15.91 -5.21 -12.60
C PRO A 271 -16.47 -6.58 -13.02
N GLY A 272 -15.90 -7.65 -12.46
CA GLY A 272 -16.33 -9.05 -12.70
C GLY A 272 -15.44 -9.91 -13.61
N ASN A 273 -14.38 -9.37 -14.23
CA ASN A 273 -13.52 -10.11 -15.19
C ASN A 273 -12.29 -10.82 -14.57
N ASP A 274 -12.37 -11.37 -13.35
CA ASP A 274 -11.23 -11.96 -12.59
C ASP A 274 -10.01 -11.03 -12.35
N ILE A 275 -10.14 -9.75 -12.73
CA ILE A 275 -9.10 -8.71 -12.60
C ILE A 275 -8.85 -8.38 -11.13
N LYS A 276 -9.92 -8.34 -10.33
CA LYS A 276 -9.79 -8.13 -8.89
C LYS A 276 -9.39 -9.47 -8.27
N PRO A 277 -8.32 -9.51 -7.44
CA PRO A 277 -8.12 -10.67 -6.59
C PRO A 277 -9.37 -10.94 -5.77
N PRO A 278 -9.68 -12.20 -5.40
CA PRO A 278 -10.65 -12.40 -4.34
C PRO A 278 -10.11 -11.66 -3.12
N HIS A 279 -10.86 -10.66 -2.64
CA HIS A 279 -10.64 -10.08 -1.32
C HIS A 279 -11.07 -11.15 -0.31
N LEU A 280 -10.21 -12.16 -0.15
CA LEU A 280 -10.35 -13.25 0.80
C LEU A 280 -11.64 -14.08 0.65
N ASP A 281 -12.21 -14.16 -0.56
CA ASP A 281 -13.52 -14.79 -0.85
C ASP A 281 -14.68 -14.29 0.07
N ASP A 282 -14.51 -13.12 0.71
CA ASP A 282 -15.34 -12.71 1.85
C ASP A 282 -16.34 -11.59 1.47
N GLY A 283 -17.63 -11.90 1.59
CA GLY A 283 -18.74 -10.97 1.40
C GLY A 283 -18.91 -9.95 2.54
N ALA A 284 -17.94 -9.84 3.46
CA ALA A 284 -17.98 -8.92 4.61
C ALA A 284 -17.16 -7.63 4.44
N LEU A 285 -16.48 -7.42 3.30
CA LEU A 285 -15.65 -6.23 3.02
C LEU A 285 -16.44 -4.91 3.09
N VAL A 286 -16.13 -4.01 4.03
CA VAL A 286 -16.85 -2.72 4.20
C VAL A 286 -16.05 -1.47 3.80
N LEU A 287 -14.72 -1.52 3.81
CA LEU A 287 -13.80 -0.43 3.44
C LEU A 287 -12.83 -0.86 2.34
N ASP A 288 -12.58 -0.04 1.32
CA ASP A 288 -11.52 -0.28 0.33
C ASP A 288 -10.50 0.86 0.28
N PHE A 289 -9.21 0.55 0.24
CA PHE A 289 -8.11 1.51 0.28
C PHE A 289 -7.35 1.53 -1.05
N VAL A 290 -7.53 2.61 -1.81
CA VAL A 290 -6.87 2.80 -3.10
C VAL A 290 -5.58 3.60 -2.91
N LEU A 291 -4.45 2.91 -2.88
CA LEU A 291 -3.12 3.51 -2.83
C LEU A 291 -2.70 3.80 -4.28
N SER A 292 -2.60 5.08 -4.65
CA SER A 292 -2.48 5.50 -6.05
C SER A 292 -1.35 6.48 -6.29
N TYR A 293 -0.75 6.41 -7.48
CA TYR A 293 0.04 7.48 -8.07
C TYR A 293 -0.39 7.69 -9.53
N GLY A 294 -1.28 8.66 -9.76
CA GLY A 294 -1.74 9.07 -11.08
C GLY A 294 -3.06 8.47 -11.57
N VAL A 295 -3.71 7.58 -10.81
CA VAL A 295 -5.14 7.31 -11.02
C VAL A 295 -5.94 8.37 -10.27
N ASN A 296 -6.44 9.36 -11.02
CA ASN A 296 -7.24 10.43 -10.43
C ASN A 296 -8.51 9.87 -9.75
N PRO A 297 -8.88 10.37 -8.55
CA PRO A 297 -10.16 10.07 -7.94
C PRO A 297 -11.32 10.54 -8.82
N THR A 298 -12.41 9.77 -8.84
CA THR A 298 -13.66 10.15 -9.53
C THR A 298 -14.84 9.81 -8.64
N ASP A 299 -15.86 10.66 -8.66
CA ASP A 299 -17.11 10.44 -7.93
C ASP A 299 -18.10 9.58 -8.72
N ARG A 300 -17.84 9.31 -10.01
CA ARG A 300 -18.71 8.48 -10.86
C ARG A 300 -18.80 7.07 -10.27
N ALA A 301 -20.03 6.66 -9.97
CA ALA A 301 -20.32 5.33 -9.45
C ALA A 301 -20.01 4.22 -10.47
N PHE A 302 -19.65 3.05 -9.95
CA PHE A 302 -19.39 1.82 -10.68
C PHE A 302 -19.77 0.62 -9.81
N ASP A 303 -19.84 -0.57 -10.40
CA ASP A 303 -20.29 -1.77 -9.69
C ASP A 303 -19.25 -2.24 -8.66
N VAL A 304 -19.71 -2.48 -7.42
CA VAL A 304 -18.89 -2.87 -6.27
C VAL A 304 -19.62 -3.92 -5.42
N PRO A 305 -18.90 -4.78 -4.66
CA PRO A 305 -19.51 -5.77 -3.78
C PRO A 305 -20.54 -5.16 -2.83
N ASP A 306 -21.64 -5.85 -2.54
CA ASP A 306 -22.78 -5.29 -1.79
C ASP A 306 -22.45 -4.85 -0.36
N SER A 307 -21.45 -5.48 0.27
CA SER A 307 -20.94 -5.11 1.59
C SER A 307 -20.17 -3.79 1.62
N LEU A 308 -19.61 -3.35 0.48
CA LEU A 308 -18.71 -2.21 0.44
C LEU A 308 -19.48 -0.90 0.70
N GLN A 309 -19.03 -0.15 1.70
CA GLN A 309 -19.66 1.11 2.14
C GLN A 309 -18.80 2.33 1.82
N TYR A 310 -17.48 2.22 1.87
CA TYR A 310 -16.59 3.35 1.60
C TYR A 310 -15.34 2.96 0.80
N ILE A 311 -14.91 3.87 -0.07
CA ILE A 311 -13.62 3.79 -0.77
C ILE A 311 -12.78 5.01 -0.40
N ALA A 312 -11.61 4.77 0.17
CA ALA A 312 -10.63 5.78 0.53
C ALA A 312 -9.49 5.82 -0.50
N HIS A 313 -9.41 6.89 -1.27
CA HIS A 313 -8.44 7.07 -2.34
C HIS A 313 -7.36 8.06 -1.93
N ASN A 314 -6.09 7.67 -2.07
CA ASN A 314 -4.93 8.54 -1.84
C ASN A 314 -4.07 8.59 -3.12
N ASP A 315 -4.23 9.66 -3.92
CA ASP A 315 -3.41 9.91 -5.11
C ASP A 315 -2.18 10.77 -4.77
N GLY A 316 -0.99 10.17 -4.88
CA GLY A 316 0.30 10.80 -4.58
C GLY A 316 0.91 11.61 -5.72
N ARG A 317 0.17 11.87 -6.80
CA ARG A 317 0.64 12.72 -7.91
C ARG A 317 0.44 14.20 -7.59
N LEU A 318 0.72 15.08 -8.55
CA LEU A 318 0.75 16.56 -8.45
C LEU A 318 -0.29 17.23 -7.54
N ARG A 319 -1.52 16.72 -7.44
CA ARG A 319 -2.60 17.30 -6.61
C ARG A 319 -2.65 16.78 -5.17
N LYS A 320 -1.96 15.67 -4.85
CA LYS A 320 -1.98 15.00 -3.54
C LYS A 320 -3.42 14.76 -3.04
N GLU A 321 -4.31 14.35 -3.95
CA GLU A 321 -5.74 14.31 -3.68
C GLU A 321 -6.07 13.08 -2.83
N VAL A 322 -6.51 13.35 -1.61
CA VAL A 322 -7.17 12.37 -0.74
C VAL A 322 -8.66 12.64 -0.77
N VAL A 323 -9.45 11.60 -0.99
CA VAL A 323 -10.90 11.59 -0.81
C VAL A 323 -11.37 10.28 -0.19
N VAL A 324 -12.47 10.35 0.53
CA VAL A 324 -13.25 9.15 0.88
C VAL A 324 -14.63 9.29 0.23
N PHE A 325 -15.07 8.27 -0.49
CA PHE A 325 -16.41 8.19 -1.07
C PHE A 325 -17.30 7.29 -0.22
N ALA A 326 -18.52 7.73 0.05
CA ALA A 326 -19.58 6.87 0.56
C ALA A 326 -20.31 6.22 -0.64
N VAL A 327 -20.32 4.89 -0.68
CA VAL A 327 -20.96 4.10 -1.72
C VAL A 327 -22.48 4.22 -1.58
N ASP A 328 -23.12 4.77 -2.61
CA ASP A 328 -24.58 4.81 -2.72
C ASP A 328 -24.98 4.18 -4.06
N ARG A 329 -25.49 2.94 -3.99
CA ARG A 329 -25.89 2.13 -5.16
C ARG A 329 -27.10 2.70 -5.90
N ALA A 330 -27.84 3.64 -5.31
CA ALA A 330 -28.94 4.33 -5.96
C ALA A 330 -28.50 5.56 -6.78
N ARG A 331 -27.20 5.91 -6.79
CA ARG A 331 -26.67 7.10 -7.47
C ARG A 331 -25.65 6.77 -8.55
N THR A 332 -25.64 7.62 -9.57
CA THR A 332 -24.60 7.64 -10.63
C THR A 332 -23.33 8.39 -10.22
N HIS A 333 -23.38 9.20 -9.15
CA HIS A 333 -22.24 9.83 -8.51
C HIS A 333 -22.31 9.67 -6.98
N TRP A 334 -21.25 9.17 -6.38
CA TRP A 334 -21.10 8.97 -4.94
C TRP A 334 -20.73 10.26 -4.22
N GLN A 335 -21.08 10.33 -2.93
CA GLN A 335 -20.78 11.52 -2.13
C GLN A 335 -19.37 11.44 -1.54
N ARG A 336 -18.60 12.53 -1.65
CA ARG A 336 -17.38 12.71 -0.87
C ARG A 336 -17.77 12.87 0.61
N VAL A 337 -17.18 12.06 1.48
CA VAL A 337 -17.26 12.23 2.94
C VAL A 337 -16.53 13.52 3.31
N ALA A 338 -17.09 14.28 4.26
CA ALA A 338 -16.47 15.52 4.73
C ALA A 338 -15.19 15.24 5.55
N GLU A 339 -14.27 16.21 5.58
CA GLU A 339 -13.14 16.19 6.52
C GLU A 339 -13.65 16.21 7.97
N ALA A 340 -12.97 15.48 8.86
CA ALA A 340 -13.33 15.35 10.26
C ALA A 340 -13.23 16.72 10.98
N PRO A 341 -14.10 17.02 11.97
CA PRO A 341 -14.10 18.31 12.67
C PRO A 341 -12.73 18.70 13.25
N CYS A 342 -11.95 17.72 13.70
CA CYS A 342 -10.60 17.89 14.23
C CYS A 342 -9.61 18.58 13.28
N VAL A 343 -9.85 18.57 11.96
CA VAL A 343 -9.04 19.30 10.96
C VAL A 343 -8.98 20.81 11.25
N ARG A 344 -9.96 21.37 11.99
CA ARG A 344 -9.90 22.76 12.51
C ARG A 344 -8.68 23.06 13.38
N HIS A 345 -8.06 22.05 13.99
CA HIS A 345 -6.88 22.20 14.85
C HIS A 345 -5.54 22.03 14.10
N LEU A 346 -5.57 21.63 12.82
CA LEU A 346 -4.39 21.55 11.95
C LEU A 346 -4.03 22.95 11.41
N SER A 347 -2.73 23.27 11.42
CA SER A 347 -2.22 24.46 10.73
C SER A 347 -2.36 24.33 9.21
N SER A 348 -2.24 25.44 8.46
CA SER A 348 -2.26 25.38 6.99
C SER A 348 -1.19 24.43 6.43
N ALA A 349 0.01 24.45 7.02
CA ALA A 349 1.11 23.58 6.61
C ALA A 349 0.91 22.10 6.96
N ASP A 350 0.12 21.79 8.00
CA ASP A 350 -0.23 20.40 8.32
C ASP A 350 -1.35 19.88 7.41
N ARG A 351 -2.32 20.71 7.03
CA ARG A 351 -3.38 20.35 6.06
C ARG A 351 -2.83 20.00 4.66
N GLU A 352 -1.70 20.58 4.28
CA GLU A 352 -0.96 20.22 3.06
C GLU A 352 -0.29 18.84 3.14
N ARG A 353 -0.11 18.29 4.35
CA ARG A 353 0.56 17.00 4.63
C ARG A 353 -0.39 15.88 5.01
N VAL A 354 -1.58 16.18 5.51
CA VAL A 354 -2.54 15.16 5.98
C VAL A 354 -3.98 15.58 5.77
N ALA A 355 -4.81 14.60 5.39
CA ALA A 355 -6.27 14.68 5.42
C ALA A 355 -6.81 13.75 6.51
N ILE A 356 -7.89 14.15 7.18
CA ILE A 356 -8.53 13.32 8.22
C ILE A 356 -10.02 13.25 7.91
N HIS A 357 -10.55 12.04 7.81
CA HIS A 357 -11.98 11.75 7.66
C HIS A 357 -12.43 10.90 8.85
N ALA A 358 -13.67 11.06 9.31
CA ALA A 358 -14.26 10.25 10.38
C ALA A 358 -15.74 10.01 10.11
N PHE A 359 -16.18 8.76 10.26
CA PHE A 359 -17.52 8.28 9.91
C PHE A 359 -17.77 6.92 10.56
N ASP A 360 -19.02 6.47 10.59
CA ASP A 360 -19.38 5.14 11.08
C ASP A 360 -19.44 4.14 9.92
N VAL A 361 -19.10 2.88 10.18
CA VAL A 361 -19.34 1.74 9.28
C VAL A 361 -20.29 0.74 9.95
N ASP A 362 -21.15 0.12 9.16
CA ASP A 362 -22.00 -1.00 9.57
C ASP A 362 -21.23 -2.31 9.33
N VAL A 363 -20.56 -2.84 10.36
CA VAL A 363 -19.80 -4.11 10.28
C VAL A 363 -20.79 -5.27 10.37
N PRO A 364 -20.75 -6.27 9.48
CA PRO A 364 -21.53 -7.50 9.63
C PRO A 364 -21.17 -8.23 10.94
N ASP A 365 -22.16 -8.77 11.64
CA ASP A 365 -21.88 -9.59 12.83
C ASP A 365 -21.31 -10.95 12.39
N ALA A 366 -20.38 -11.50 13.16
CA ALA A 366 -19.56 -12.65 12.76
C ALA A 366 -20.34 -13.95 12.45
N ASP A 367 -21.59 -14.05 12.89
CA ASP A 367 -22.49 -15.19 12.65
C ASP A 367 -23.35 -15.05 11.37
N GLY A 368 -23.21 -13.97 10.60
CA GLY A 368 -23.81 -13.83 9.26
C GLY A 368 -25.34 -13.77 9.21
N ALA A 369 -26.01 -13.45 10.32
CA ALA A 369 -27.45 -13.22 10.34
C ALA A 369 -27.77 -11.79 9.81
N PRO A 370 -28.80 -11.64 8.95
CA PRO A 370 -29.21 -10.35 8.38
C PRO A 370 -29.99 -9.45 9.35
#